data_AF-A0A8J3W128-F1
#
_entry.id   AF-A0A8J3W128-F1
#
_cell.length_a   1.000
_cell.length_b   1.000
_cell.length_c   1.000
_cell.angle_alpha   90.00
_cell.angle_beta   90.00
_cell.angle_gamma   90.00
#
_symmetry.space_group_name_H-M   'P 1'
#
loop_
_entity.id
_entity.type
_entity.pdbx_description
1 polymer ?
#
loop_
_entity_poly.entity_id
_entity_poly.type
_entity_poly.pdbx_seq_one_letter_code
_entity_poly.pdbx_strand_id
1 'polypeptide(L)'
;MYVRLQAAHLDGRRVLTSAAILAETLRGAPRDAGMYRVLGGVVVEPVSREIGEQAGKLIGAAGLATDQAVDAMVAATAVAQEGPVVIVTSDVPHLTALTAGHERIHVVHVDKIGA
;
A
#
# COMPACT_ATOMS: atom_id res chain seq x y z
N MET A 1 1.27 7.21 -9.36
CA MET A 1 1.14 6.79 -7.95
C MET A 1 2.03 7.62 -7.01
N TYR A 2 3.36 7.55 -7.13
CA TYR A 2 4.29 8.14 -6.15
C TYR A 2 4.29 9.67 -6.00
N VAL A 3 4.06 10.42 -7.08
CA VAL A 3 3.92 11.89 -7.02
C VAL A 3 2.74 12.31 -6.13
N ARG A 4 1.69 11.49 -6.04
CA ARG A 4 0.51 11.79 -5.20
C ARG A 4 0.66 11.34 -3.75
N LEU A 5 1.49 10.34 -3.48
CA LEU A 5 1.89 10.01 -2.10
C LEU A 5 2.71 11.14 -1.48
N GLN A 6 3.57 11.78 -2.28
CA GLN A 6 4.30 12.99 -1.86
C GLN A 6 3.33 14.15 -1.56
N ALA A 7 2.29 14.36 -2.37
CA ALA A 7 1.29 15.39 -2.11
C ALA A 7 0.54 15.16 -0.78
N ALA A 8 0.12 13.92 -0.50
CA ALA A 8 -0.52 13.60 0.78
C ALA A 8 0.39 13.82 2.00
N HIS A 9 1.70 13.58 1.87
CA HIS A 9 2.68 13.86 2.90
C HIS A 9 2.84 15.38 3.14
N LEU A 10 2.83 16.17 2.07
CA LEU A 10 2.94 17.63 2.15
C LEU A 10 1.74 18.28 2.87
N ASP A 11 0.58 17.60 2.91
CA ASP A 11 -0.61 18.03 3.67
C ASP A 11 -0.55 17.68 5.18
N GLY A 12 0.59 17.21 5.70
CA GLY A 12 0.77 16.86 7.11
C GLY A 12 0.13 15.53 7.54
N ARG A 13 -0.34 14.72 6.59
CA ARG A 13 -0.87 13.38 6.86
C ARG A 13 0.27 12.37 6.98
N ARG A 14 0.14 11.41 7.90
CA ARG A 14 1.08 10.27 8.00
C ARG A 14 0.92 9.41 6.74
N VAL A 15 1.95 9.35 5.92
CA VAL A 15 2.01 8.49 4.73
C VAL A 15 2.97 7.33 5.01
N LEU A 16 2.51 6.12 4.72
CA LEU A 16 3.31 4.91 4.83
C LEU A 16 3.11 3.99 3.63
N THR A 17 4.04 3.08 3.42
CA THR A 17 3.97 2.04 2.40
C THR A 17 4.57 0.74 2.91
N SER A 18 4.22 -0.39 2.30
CA SER A 18 4.84 -1.69 2.58
C SER A 18 6.21 -1.78 1.91
N ALA A 19 7.20 -2.36 2.57
CA ALA A 19 8.51 -2.64 1.98
C ALA A 19 8.41 -3.53 0.71
N ALA A 20 7.36 -4.33 0.56
CA ALA A 20 7.12 -5.13 -0.65
C ALA A 20 7.02 -4.27 -1.93
N ILE A 21 6.46 -3.06 -1.79
CA ILE A 21 6.29 -2.12 -2.91
C ILE A 21 7.62 -1.60 -3.46
N LEU A 22 8.69 -1.64 -2.65
CA LEU A 22 10.04 -1.30 -3.13
C LEU A 22 10.50 -2.30 -4.19
N ALA A 23 10.18 -3.59 -4.06
CA ALA A 23 10.52 -4.61 -5.04
C ALA A 23 9.78 -4.38 -6.38
N GLU A 24 8.55 -3.88 -6.33
CA GLU A 24 7.80 -3.53 -7.53
C GLU A 24 8.30 -2.29 -8.23
N THR A 25 9.07 -1.44 -7.56
CA THR A 25 9.34 -0.08 -8.06
C THR A 25 10.81 0.19 -8.34
N LEU A 26 11.71 -0.29 -7.48
CA LEU A 26 13.15 -0.10 -7.64
C LEU A 26 13.71 -1.06 -8.68
N ARG A 27 14.69 -0.59 -9.46
CA ARG A 27 15.27 -1.36 -10.57
C ARG A 27 16.81 -1.34 -10.59
N GLY A 28 17.44 -0.78 -9.55
CA GLY A 28 18.89 -0.64 -9.46
C GLY A 28 19.47 0.33 -10.48
N ALA A 29 18.72 1.35 -10.88
CA ALA A 29 19.09 2.25 -11.96
C ALA A 29 19.00 3.73 -11.52
N PRO A 30 19.65 4.68 -12.22
CA PRO A 30 19.60 6.11 -11.87
C PRO A 30 18.19 6.69 -11.74
N ARG A 31 17.19 6.12 -12.44
CA ARG A 31 15.76 6.47 -12.29
C ARG A 31 15.21 6.26 -10.87
N ASP A 32 15.83 5.40 -10.08
CA ASP A 32 15.44 5.13 -8.69
C ASP A 32 15.72 6.35 -7.79
N ALA A 33 16.57 7.30 -8.19
CA ALA A 33 16.83 8.52 -7.42
C ALA A 33 15.56 9.35 -7.17
N GLY A 34 14.65 9.39 -8.15
CA GLY A 34 13.33 10.04 -7.97
C GLY A 34 12.47 9.30 -6.94
N MET A 35 12.57 7.97 -6.91
CA MET A 35 11.86 7.13 -5.95
C MET A 35 12.38 7.30 -4.53
N TYR A 36 13.69 7.28 -4.33
CA TYR A 36 14.30 7.54 -3.02
C TYR A 36 13.95 8.93 -2.48
N ARG A 37 13.81 9.94 -3.35
CA ARG A 37 13.36 11.27 -2.96
C ARG A 37 11.94 11.26 -2.41
N VAL A 38 11.02 10.55 -3.07
CA VAL A 38 9.63 10.40 -2.59
C VAL A 38 9.59 9.64 -1.26
N LEU A 39 10.37 8.55 -1.15
CA LEU A 39 10.44 7.73 0.06
C LEU A 39 10.99 8.49 1.27
N GLY A 40 11.76 9.57 1.08
CA GLY A 40 12.28 10.39 2.18
C GLY A 40 11.20 10.99 3.09
N GLY A 41 9.95 11.10 2.63
CA GLY A 41 8.80 11.56 3.44
C GLY A 41 7.83 10.45 3.83
N VAL A 42 8.11 9.19 3.50
CA VAL A 42 7.17 8.07 3.67
C VAL A 42 7.74 7.05 4.64
N VAL A 43 6.94 6.62 5.61
CA VAL A 43 7.33 5.49 6.47
C VAL A 43 7.26 4.20 5.65
N VAL A 44 8.35 3.45 5.60
CA VAL A 44 8.37 2.14 4.96
C VAL A 44 8.23 1.05 6.03
N GLU A 45 7.07 0.41 6.09
CA GLU A 45 6.77 -0.66 7.03
C GLU A 45 7.36 -1.99 6.53
N PRO A 46 8.10 -2.75 7.35
CA PRO A 46 8.68 -4.03 6.96
C PRO A 46 7.59 -5.10 6.77
N VAL A 47 7.83 -6.04 5.85
CA VAL A 47 7.01 -7.26 5.75
C VAL A 47 7.49 -8.26 6.80
N SER A 48 6.81 -8.28 7.95
CA SER A 48 7.06 -9.26 9.00
C SER A 48 6.41 -10.61 8.68
N ARG A 49 6.68 -11.62 9.51
CA ARG A 49 6.01 -12.91 9.45
C ARG A 49 4.50 -12.76 9.59
N GLU A 50 4.05 -11.94 10.54
CA GLU A 50 2.64 -11.69 10.84
C GLU A 50 1.93 -11.03 9.67
N ILE A 51 2.59 -10.07 9.01
CA ILE A 51 2.09 -9.45 7.77
C ILE A 51 1.96 -10.49 6.65
N GLY A 52 2.97 -11.34 6.47
CA GLY A 52 2.93 -12.40 5.46
C GLY A 52 1.81 -13.42 5.70
N GLU A 53 1.65 -13.88 6.94
CA GLU A 53 0.56 -14.80 7.32
C GLU A 53 -0.81 -14.15 7.14
N GLN A 54 -0.96 -12.87 7.48
CA GLN A 54 -2.19 -12.13 7.28
C GLN A 54 -2.49 -11.94 5.79
N ALA A 55 -1.51 -11.59 4.97
CA ALA A 55 -1.66 -11.46 3.52
C ALA A 55 -2.19 -12.76 2.89
N GLY A 56 -1.63 -13.92 3.27
CA GLY A 56 -2.11 -15.22 2.80
C GLY A 56 -3.58 -15.49 3.17
N LYS A 57 -3.99 -15.12 4.39
CA LYS A 57 -5.40 -15.23 4.81
C LYS A 57 -6.33 -14.33 4.01
N LEU A 58 -5.91 -13.09 3.72
CA LEU A 58 -6.69 -12.14 2.92
C LEU A 58 -6.89 -12.65 1.49
N ILE A 59 -5.85 -13.20 0.86
CA ILE A 59 -5.95 -13.83 -0.47
C ILE A 59 -6.97 -14.98 -0.46
N GLY A 60 -6.84 -15.89 0.52
CA GLY A 60 -7.74 -17.02 0.66
C GLY A 60 -9.20 -16.61 0.89
N ALA A 61 -9.42 -15.60 1.74
CA ALA A 61 -10.76 -15.07 2.03
C ALA A 61 -11.39 -14.38 0.81
N ALA A 62 -10.58 -13.67 0.01
CA ALA A 62 -11.04 -12.98 -1.19
C ALA A 62 -11.17 -13.91 -2.42
N GLY A 63 -10.69 -15.15 -2.34
CA GLY A 63 -10.69 -16.09 -3.47
C GLY A 63 -9.78 -15.64 -4.62
N LEU A 64 -8.73 -14.87 -4.32
CA LEU A 64 -7.77 -14.35 -5.29
C LEU A 64 -6.59 -15.30 -5.51
N ALA A 65 -5.87 -15.10 -6.62
CA ALA A 65 -4.66 -15.85 -6.92
C ALA A 65 -3.43 -15.29 -6.17
N THR A 66 -2.34 -16.08 -6.14
CA THR A 66 -1.11 -15.73 -5.42
C THR A 66 -0.30 -14.60 -6.07
N ASP A 67 -0.63 -14.21 -7.31
CA ASP A 67 -0.07 -13.02 -7.95
C ASP A 67 -0.47 -11.72 -7.23
N GLN A 68 -1.52 -11.77 -6.41
CA GLN A 68 -1.92 -10.69 -5.50
C GLN A 68 -1.08 -10.62 -4.22
N ALA A 69 0.03 -11.35 -4.11
CA ALA A 69 0.84 -11.38 -2.89
C ALA A 69 1.31 -10.00 -2.42
N VAL A 70 1.74 -9.12 -3.34
CA VAL A 70 2.18 -7.77 -2.98
C VAL A 70 1.00 -6.90 -2.53
N ASP A 71 -0.10 -6.90 -3.29
CA ASP A 71 -1.32 -6.17 -2.91
C ASP A 71 -1.88 -6.65 -1.56
N ALA A 72 -1.80 -7.96 -1.29
CA ALA A 72 -2.21 -8.54 -0.01
C ALA A 72 -1.29 -8.14 1.14
N MET A 73 0.02 -7.97 0.91
CA MET A 73 0.95 -7.42 1.91
C MET A 73 0.66 -5.94 2.18
N VAL A 74 0.27 -5.15 1.16
CA VAL A 74 -0.20 -3.78 1.34
C VAL A 74 -1.49 -3.75 2.18
N ALA A 75 -2.47 -4.58 1.84
CA ALA A 75 -3.72 -4.71 2.59
C ALA A 75 -3.47 -5.14 4.05
N ALA A 76 -2.61 -6.13 4.28
CA ALA A 76 -2.23 -6.57 5.62
C ALA A 76 -1.51 -5.47 6.42
N THR A 77 -0.64 -4.70 5.77
CA THR A 77 0.03 -3.54 6.39
C THR A 77 -0.99 -2.49 6.82
N ALA A 78 -2.01 -2.21 5.99
CA ALA A 78 -3.12 -1.31 6.32
C ALA A 78 -3.97 -1.85 7.49
N VAL A 79 -4.29 -3.15 7.47
CA VAL A 79 -5.01 -3.86 8.55
C VAL A 79 -4.25 -3.81 9.89
N ALA A 80 -2.93 -3.70 9.87
CA ALA A 80 -2.12 -3.56 11.09
C ALA A 80 -2.08 -2.14 11.67
N GLN A 81 -2.47 -1.11 10.92
CA GLN A 81 -2.45 0.27 11.42
C GLN A 81 -3.62 0.56 12.37
N GLU A 82 -3.43 1.47 13.32
CA GLU A 82 -4.51 1.95 14.16
C GLU A 82 -5.35 3.04 13.46
N GLY A 83 -6.63 3.13 13.78
CA GLY A 83 -7.53 4.18 13.29
C GLY A 83 -7.99 4.02 11.83
N PRO A 84 -8.63 5.06 11.25
CA PRO A 84 -9.07 5.06 9.85
C PRO A 84 -7.88 5.06 8.88
N VAL A 85 -7.94 4.22 7.84
CA VAL A 85 -6.88 4.09 6.83
C VAL A 85 -7.45 4.30 5.44
N VAL A 86 -6.73 5.06 4.62
CA VAL A 86 -7.02 5.21 3.19
C VAL A 86 -5.90 4.55 2.39
N ILE A 87 -6.24 3.52 1.62
CA ILE A 87 -5.35 2.90 0.65
C ILE A 87 -5.55 3.60 -0.70
N VAL A 88 -4.45 4.08 -1.27
CA VAL A 88 -4.44 4.77 -2.56
C VAL A 88 -3.84 3.85 -3.61
N THR A 89 -4.60 3.55 -4.65
CA THR A 89 -4.19 2.58 -5.69
C THR A 89 -4.68 3.00 -7.08
N SER A 90 -4.01 2.55 -8.14
CA SER A 90 -4.55 2.60 -9.50
C SER A 90 -5.51 1.44 -9.80
N ASP A 91 -5.41 0.34 -9.06
CA ASP A 91 -6.29 -0.82 -9.19
C ASP A 91 -7.14 -0.97 -7.91
N VAL A 92 -8.32 -0.35 -7.94
CA VAL A 92 -9.25 -0.35 -6.81
C VAL A 92 -9.90 -1.72 -6.57
N PRO A 93 -10.33 -2.47 -7.60
CA PRO A 93 -10.95 -3.78 -7.41
C PRO A 93 -10.17 -4.76 -6.52
N HIS A 94 -8.87 -4.96 -6.78
CA HIS A 94 -8.08 -5.96 -6.04
C HIS A 94 -7.97 -5.62 -4.56
N LEU A 95 -7.57 -4.39 -4.24
CA LEU A 95 -7.42 -3.98 -2.84
C LEU A 95 -8.77 -3.89 -2.11
N THR A 96 -9.87 -3.57 -2.81
CA THR A 96 -11.22 -3.60 -2.22
C THR A 96 -11.63 -5.03 -1.84
N ALA A 97 -11.32 -6.02 -2.69
CA ALA A 97 -11.59 -7.42 -2.38
C ALA A 97 -10.74 -7.91 -1.19
N LEU A 98 -9.45 -7.56 -1.17
CA LEU A 98 -8.53 -7.94 -0.09
C LEU A 98 -8.86 -7.33 1.27
N THR A 99 -9.47 -6.14 1.30
CA THR A 99 -9.85 -5.48 2.56
C THR A 99 -11.34 -5.60 2.87
N ALA A 100 -12.07 -6.48 2.18
CA ALA A 100 -13.49 -6.69 2.43
C ALA A 100 -13.73 -7.09 3.89
N GLY A 101 -14.69 -6.44 4.55
CA GLY A 101 -14.99 -6.64 5.97
C GLY A 101 -14.16 -5.80 6.95
N HIS A 102 -13.19 -5.01 6.47
CA HIS A 102 -12.45 -4.05 7.29
C HIS A 102 -13.04 -2.63 7.13
N GLU A 103 -14.09 -2.32 7.90
CA GLU A 103 -14.87 -1.07 7.77
C GLU A 103 -14.05 0.23 7.91
N ARG A 104 -12.93 0.17 8.64
CA ARG A 104 -12.01 1.31 8.83
C ARG A 104 -11.09 1.59 7.64
N ILE A 105 -11.10 0.73 6.62
CA ILE A 105 -10.22 0.83 5.45
C ILE A 105 -11.03 1.30 4.26
N HIS A 106 -10.61 2.42 3.67
CA HIS A 106 -11.16 2.94 2.44
C HIS A 106 -10.15 2.82 1.31
N VAL A 107 -10.57 2.22 0.21
CA VAL A 107 -9.74 2.12 -1.00
C VAL A 107 -10.18 3.19 -1.98
N VAL A 108 -9.25 4.03 -2.42
CA VAL A 108 -9.52 5.11 -3.37
C VAL A 108 -8.60 5.03 -4.57
N HIS A 109 -9.14 5.39 -5.73
CA HIS A 109 -8.31 5.56 -6.92
C HIS A 109 -7.33 6.69 -6.71
N VAL A 110 -6.12 6.55 -7.24
CA VAL A 110 -5.06 7.55 -7.10
C VAL A 110 -5.45 8.93 -7.62
N ASP A 111 -6.41 9.05 -8.54
CA ASP A 111 -6.95 10.33 -9.02
C ASP A 111 -7.78 11.11 -8.00
N LYS A 112 -8.18 10.47 -6.90
CA LYS A 112 -8.98 11.10 -5.85
C LYS A 112 -8.13 11.73 -4.74
N ILE A 113 -6.80 11.71 -4.87
CA ILE A 113 -5.86 12.27 -3.89
C ILE A 113 -5.20 13.52 -4.50
N GLY A 114 -5.36 14.67 -3.82
CA GLY A 114 -4.77 15.96 -4.22
C GLY A 114 -5.70 16.90 -5.00
N ALA A 115 -7.01 16.82 -4.77
CA ALA A 115 -7.96 17.90 -5.08
C ALA A 115 -8.14 18.81 -3.86
#